data_AF-A0AAJ3NPG0-F1
#
_entry.id   AF-A0AAJ3NPG0-F1
#
_cell.length_a   1.000
_cell.length_b   1.000
_cell.length_c   1.000
_cell.angle_alpha   90.00
_cell.angle_beta   90.00
_cell.angle_gamma   90.00
#
_symmetry.space_group_name_H-M   'P 1'
#
loop_
_entity.id
_entity.type
_entity.pdbx_description
1 polymer ?
#
loop_
_entity_poly.entity_id
_entity_poly.type
_entity_poly.pdbx_seq_one_letter_code
_entity_poly.pdbx_strand_id
1 'polypeptide(L)'
;MDLKRRMPLLRWSVWRLAAGNHNITTTGQIGDGREAAAVDFVLKNARAGDIGHVLATIDKFAYEKSMLINVGDEKGLILDAAVRRANPAVALELGTYCGYGALRIAQAAPAAKVFSVELAEANAANARRIWAHAGVADRVTCVVGTIGDGGRTLDSLADEHGLETGALDFVFLDHDKDAYLDDLKSIMARGWLRPGAIVVADNVRVPGAPKYREYMRQEQGKQWNTVEHKAHLEYQSLLSDLVLESEHLG
;
A
#
# COMPACT_ATOMS: atom_id res chain seq x y z
N MET A 1 5.71 3.55 26.63
CA MET A 1 5.54 2.63 25.48
C MET A 1 5.59 1.21 25.99
N ASP A 2 4.56 0.39 25.74
CA ASP A 2 4.43 -0.98 26.24
C ASP A 2 5.47 -1.94 25.64
N LEU A 3 5.99 -2.88 26.44
CA LEU A 3 7.06 -3.82 26.06
C LEU A 3 6.65 -4.70 24.87
N LYS A 4 5.36 -5.05 24.79
CA LYS A 4 4.76 -5.79 23.67
C LYS A 4 4.77 -5.02 22.35
N ARG A 5 4.83 -3.68 22.40
CA ARG A 5 4.95 -2.84 21.19
C ARG A 5 6.34 -2.93 20.57
N ARG A 6 7.39 -3.14 21.39
CA ARG A 6 8.79 -3.25 20.94
C ARG A 6 9.20 -4.67 20.54
N MET A 7 8.62 -5.70 21.16
CA MET A 7 9.00 -7.09 20.93
C MET A 7 7.87 -7.88 20.26
N PRO A 8 7.83 -8.00 18.91
CA PRO A 8 6.79 -8.72 18.19
C PRO A 8 6.70 -10.19 18.62
N LEU A 9 7.81 -10.85 18.92
CA LEU A 9 7.84 -12.26 19.39
C LEU A 9 7.02 -12.52 20.67
N LEU A 10 6.63 -11.49 21.41
CA LEU A 10 5.75 -11.61 22.58
C LEU A 10 4.25 -11.64 22.23
N ARG A 11 3.86 -11.41 20.97
CA ARG A 11 2.45 -11.44 20.55
C ARG A 11 2.12 -12.79 19.92
N TRP A 12 1.12 -13.47 20.49
CA TRP A 12 0.64 -14.77 20.00
C TRP A 12 0.22 -14.74 18.52
N SER A 13 -0.28 -13.59 18.04
CA SER A 13 -0.66 -13.40 16.63
C SER A 13 0.52 -13.52 15.66
N VAL A 14 1.75 -13.20 16.09
CA VAL A 14 2.96 -13.32 15.25
C VAL A 14 3.30 -14.78 15.04
N TRP A 15 3.22 -15.58 16.10
CA TRP A 15 3.43 -17.03 16.03
C TRP A 15 2.33 -17.72 15.23
N ARG A 16 1.07 -17.28 15.37
CA ARG A 16 -0.04 -17.78 14.57
C ARG A 16 0.13 -17.45 13.08
N LEU A 17 0.62 -16.25 12.77
CA LEU A 17 1.03 -15.92 11.41
C LEU A 17 2.14 -16.89 10.99
N ALA A 18 3.29 -16.93 11.65
CA ALA A 18 4.42 -17.78 11.24
C ALA A 18 4.13 -19.29 11.09
N ALA A 19 3.12 -19.82 11.80
CA ALA A 19 2.71 -21.23 11.73
C ALA A 19 1.63 -21.54 10.68
N GLY A 20 1.09 -20.53 9.98
CA GLY A 20 0.02 -20.70 8.99
C GLY A 20 0.53 -21.15 7.63
N ASN A 21 -0.30 -21.89 6.88
CA ASN A 21 -0.02 -22.21 5.48
C ASN A 21 -0.41 -20.99 4.63
N HIS A 22 0.57 -20.22 4.16
CA HIS A 22 0.34 -18.90 3.58
C HIS A 22 0.13 -18.95 2.07
N ASN A 23 -1.08 -18.59 1.62
CA ASN A 23 -1.38 -18.42 0.21
C ASN A 23 -1.39 -16.93 -0.21
N ILE A 24 -0.79 -16.01 0.57
CA ILE A 24 -0.90 -14.55 0.36
C ILE A 24 -0.54 -14.15 -1.08
N THR A 25 0.53 -14.72 -1.65
CA THR A 25 0.97 -14.45 -3.02
C THR A 25 0.04 -15.02 -4.10
N THR A 26 -0.80 -16.01 -3.75
CA THR A 26 -1.71 -16.69 -4.68
C THR A 26 -3.17 -16.24 -4.54
N THR A 27 -3.59 -15.92 -3.32
CA THR A 27 -4.99 -15.60 -2.98
C THR A 27 -5.16 -14.17 -2.49
N GLY A 28 -4.10 -13.40 -2.30
CA GLY A 28 -4.12 -12.06 -1.71
C GLY A 28 -4.47 -12.01 -0.21
N GLN A 29 -4.86 -13.13 0.40
CA GLN A 29 -5.33 -13.18 1.79
C GLN A 29 -4.37 -13.97 2.67
N ILE A 30 -4.32 -13.61 3.96
CA ILE A 30 -3.70 -14.47 4.97
C ILE A 30 -4.60 -15.69 5.21
N GLY A 31 -5.92 -15.51 5.13
CA GLY A 31 -6.88 -16.61 5.03
C GLY A 31 -7.31 -17.21 6.36
N ASP A 32 -6.99 -16.59 7.50
CA ASP A 32 -7.40 -17.01 8.84
C ASP A 32 -8.55 -16.18 9.43
N GLY A 33 -9.16 -15.32 8.61
CA GLY A 33 -10.30 -14.48 8.97
C GLY A 33 -9.93 -13.16 9.66
N ARG A 34 -8.64 -12.85 9.82
CA ARG A 34 -8.20 -11.62 10.48
C ARG A 34 -8.61 -10.35 9.73
N GLU A 35 -8.72 -10.40 8.41
CA GLU A 35 -9.12 -9.28 7.57
C GLU A 35 -10.54 -8.85 7.89
N ALA A 36 -11.48 -9.81 7.90
CA ALA A 36 -12.86 -9.55 8.28
C ALA A 36 -12.97 -9.07 9.73
N ALA A 37 -12.20 -9.67 10.65
CA ALA A 37 -12.15 -9.24 12.05
C ALA A 37 -11.61 -7.80 12.22
N ALA A 38 -10.65 -7.38 11.39
CA ALA A 38 -10.15 -6.02 11.38
C ALA A 38 -11.23 -5.04 10.94
N VAL A 39 -11.98 -5.35 9.88
CA VAL A 39 -13.12 -4.54 9.43
C VAL A 39 -14.14 -4.38 10.54
N ASP A 40 -14.59 -5.47 11.15
CA ASP A 40 -15.61 -5.42 12.21
C ASP A 40 -15.11 -4.63 13.44
N PHE A 41 -13.83 -4.76 13.77
CA PHE A 41 -13.21 -3.96 14.82
C PHE A 41 -13.21 -2.46 14.48
N VAL A 42 -12.85 -2.09 13.26
CA VAL A 42 -12.87 -0.68 12.81
C VAL A 42 -14.28 -0.11 12.85
N LEU A 43 -15.25 -0.79 12.22
CA LEU A 43 -16.64 -0.31 12.16
C LEU A 43 -17.25 -0.11 13.55
N LYS A 44 -16.87 -0.96 14.52
CA LYS A 44 -17.38 -0.89 15.90
C LYS A 44 -16.71 0.19 16.74
N ASN A 45 -15.42 0.47 16.53
CA ASN A 45 -14.63 1.27 17.47
C ASN A 45 -14.19 2.63 16.90
N ALA A 46 -14.12 2.79 15.58
CA ALA A 46 -13.74 4.04 14.95
C ALA A 46 -14.96 4.95 14.72
N ARG A 47 -14.82 6.24 15.06
CA ARG A 47 -15.68 7.33 14.58
C ARG A 47 -15.80 7.31 13.05
N ALA A 48 -17.02 7.26 12.54
CA ALA A 48 -17.30 7.36 11.11
C ALA A 48 -16.92 8.76 10.57
N GLY A 49 -16.42 8.82 9.33
CA GLY A 49 -15.97 10.06 8.69
C GLY A 49 -14.65 10.63 9.21
N ASP A 50 -13.95 9.93 10.12
CA ASP A 50 -12.68 10.36 10.69
C ASP A 50 -11.56 9.40 10.26
N ILE A 51 -10.89 9.72 9.15
CA ILE A 51 -9.81 8.90 8.60
C ILE A 51 -8.69 8.66 9.63
N GLY A 52 -8.34 9.69 10.42
CA GLY A 52 -7.25 9.58 11.39
C GLY A 52 -7.58 8.59 12.52
N HIS A 53 -8.82 8.63 13.01
CA HIS A 53 -9.25 7.68 14.02
C HIS A 53 -9.47 6.27 13.45
N VAL A 54 -9.88 6.14 12.18
CA VAL A 54 -9.93 4.84 11.48
C VAL A 54 -8.53 4.23 11.38
N LEU A 55 -7.53 4.97 10.89
CA LEU A 55 -6.14 4.51 10.80
C LEU A 55 -5.59 4.07 12.17
N ALA A 56 -5.78 4.92 13.20
CA ALA A 56 -5.36 4.60 14.56
C ALA A 56 -6.06 3.34 15.12
N THR A 57 -7.32 3.09 14.71
CA THR A 57 -8.07 1.90 15.12
C THR A 57 -7.56 0.63 14.42
N ILE A 58 -7.17 0.74 13.14
CA ILE A 58 -6.51 -0.37 12.42
C ILE A 58 -5.18 -0.71 13.09
N ASP A 59 -4.36 0.30 13.39
CA ASP A 59 -3.08 0.10 14.08
C ASP A 59 -3.29 -0.56 15.45
N LYS A 60 -4.29 -0.09 16.22
CA LYS A 60 -4.65 -0.71 17.50
C LYS A 60 -5.02 -2.18 17.35
N PHE A 61 -5.80 -2.54 16.33
CA PHE A 61 -6.12 -3.94 16.04
C PHE A 61 -4.85 -4.75 15.73
N ALA A 62 -3.96 -4.22 14.89
CA ALA A 62 -2.70 -4.84 14.52
C ALA A 62 -1.78 -5.09 15.72
N TYR A 63 -1.75 -4.13 16.66
CA TYR A 63 -0.96 -4.24 17.90
C TYR A 63 -1.58 -5.18 18.94
N GLU A 64 -2.89 -5.12 19.16
CA GLU A 64 -3.54 -5.74 20.33
C GLU A 64 -4.30 -7.04 20.04
N LYS A 65 -4.73 -7.27 18.79
CA LYS A 65 -5.65 -8.36 18.43
C LYS A 65 -5.02 -9.36 17.48
N SER A 66 -4.68 -8.91 16.27
CA SER A 66 -4.08 -9.77 15.24
C SER A 66 -3.18 -8.94 14.35
N MET A 67 -1.95 -9.40 14.12
CA MET A 67 -1.01 -8.69 13.25
C MET A 67 -1.60 -8.60 11.83
N LEU A 68 -1.56 -7.41 11.25
CA LEU A 68 -1.87 -7.16 9.85
C LEU A 68 -0.57 -6.91 9.09
N ILE A 69 -0.60 -7.11 7.77
CA ILE A 69 0.53 -6.87 6.88
C ILE A 69 0.46 -5.49 6.19
N ASN A 70 -0.30 -4.55 6.73
CA ASN A 70 -0.31 -3.16 6.23
C ASN A 70 1.02 -2.47 6.57
N VAL A 71 1.50 -1.57 5.72
CA VAL A 71 2.68 -0.68 5.90
C VAL A 71 2.92 -0.15 7.34
N GLY A 72 1.86 0.07 8.13
CA GLY A 72 1.94 0.37 9.56
C GLY A 72 2.24 1.84 9.88
N ASP A 73 2.31 2.17 11.18
CA ASP A 73 2.38 3.55 11.66
C ASP A 73 3.72 4.25 11.36
N GLU A 74 4.84 3.55 11.49
CA GLU A 74 6.18 4.10 11.25
C GLU A 74 6.44 4.39 9.76
N LYS A 75 6.38 3.37 8.89
CA LYS A 75 6.62 3.53 7.45
C LYS A 75 5.54 4.37 6.79
N GLY A 76 4.33 4.34 7.33
CA GLY A 76 3.28 5.21 6.89
C GLY A 76 3.65 6.70 6.99
N LEU A 77 4.43 7.15 8.00
CA LEU A 77 4.85 8.55 8.06
C LEU A 77 5.74 8.96 6.86
N ILE A 78 6.53 8.02 6.34
CA ILE A 78 7.32 8.20 5.11
C ILE A 78 6.37 8.33 3.92
N LEU A 79 5.38 7.43 3.82
CA LEU A 79 4.34 7.50 2.79
C LEU A 79 3.60 8.85 2.83
N ASP A 80 3.16 9.31 4.00
CA ASP A 80 2.45 10.58 4.13
C ASP A 80 3.31 11.76 3.72
N ALA A 81 4.60 11.77 4.09
CA ALA A 81 5.53 12.81 3.69
C ALA A 81 5.70 12.84 2.16
N ALA A 82 5.79 11.66 1.54
CA ALA A 82 5.90 11.54 0.10
C ALA A 82 4.64 12.01 -0.64
N VAL A 83 3.46 11.62 -0.16
CA VAL A 83 2.18 12.08 -0.71
C VAL A 83 2.04 13.60 -0.60
N ARG A 84 2.39 14.20 0.55
CA ARG A 84 2.33 15.65 0.73
C ARG A 84 3.28 16.40 -0.21
N ARG A 85 4.49 15.86 -0.46
CA ARG A 85 5.43 16.47 -1.40
C ARG A 85 4.96 16.34 -2.84
N ALA A 86 4.40 15.18 -3.22
CA ALA A 86 3.83 14.98 -4.55
C ALA A 86 2.59 15.84 -4.79
N ASN A 87 1.80 16.11 -3.74
CA ASN A 87 0.50 16.77 -3.80
C ASN A 87 -0.37 16.23 -4.97
N PRO A 88 -0.64 14.91 -5.00
CA PRO A 88 -1.22 14.27 -6.17
C PRO A 88 -2.69 14.68 -6.37
N ALA A 89 -3.07 14.87 -7.63
CA ALA A 89 -4.46 14.85 -8.06
C ALA A 89 -4.94 13.40 -8.30
N VAL A 90 -4.05 12.54 -8.83
CA VAL A 90 -4.32 11.11 -9.02
C VAL A 90 -3.19 10.26 -8.45
N ALA A 91 -3.57 9.29 -7.61
CA ALA A 91 -2.67 8.30 -7.04
C ALA A 91 -3.12 6.88 -7.40
N LEU A 92 -2.14 6.00 -7.67
CA LEU A 92 -2.36 4.58 -7.89
C LEU A 92 -1.65 3.78 -6.78
N GLU A 93 -2.38 2.89 -6.12
CA GLU A 93 -1.84 1.90 -5.20
C GLU A 93 -1.92 0.51 -5.85
N LEU A 94 -0.84 -0.26 -5.77
CA LEU A 94 -0.84 -1.68 -6.14
C LEU A 94 -0.70 -2.51 -4.86
N GLY A 95 -1.78 -3.19 -4.47
CA GLY A 95 -1.90 -3.93 -3.20
C GLY A 95 -2.81 -3.21 -2.21
N THR A 96 -4.12 -3.51 -2.21
CA THR A 96 -5.09 -2.85 -1.33
C THR A 96 -5.12 -3.48 0.07
N TYR A 97 -5.17 -4.81 0.13
CA TYR A 97 -5.40 -5.58 1.35
C TYR A 97 -6.62 -5.08 2.16
N CYS A 98 -6.43 -4.53 3.36
CA CYS A 98 -7.52 -3.94 4.16
C CYS A 98 -7.76 -2.44 3.90
N GLY A 99 -7.10 -1.86 2.89
CA GLY A 99 -7.29 -0.48 2.44
C GLY A 99 -6.55 0.59 3.26
N TYR A 100 -5.56 0.21 4.06
CA TYR A 100 -4.82 1.13 4.94
C TYR A 100 -3.94 2.13 4.18
N GLY A 101 -3.21 1.69 3.15
CA GLY A 101 -2.34 2.57 2.35
C GLY A 101 -3.14 3.62 1.58
N ALA A 102 -4.20 3.22 0.86
CA ALA A 102 -5.14 4.15 0.24
C ALA A 102 -5.73 5.18 1.22
N LEU A 103 -6.06 4.78 2.47
CA LEU A 103 -6.52 5.74 3.49
C LEU A 103 -5.45 6.74 3.89
N ARG A 104 -4.19 6.31 4.02
CA ARG A 104 -3.07 7.23 4.30
C ARG A 104 -2.88 8.23 3.17
N ILE A 105 -2.91 7.77 1.91
CA ILE A 105 -2.85 8.63 0.73
C ILE A 105 -4.02 9.63 0.75
N ALA A 106 -5.26 9.16 0.94
CA ALA A 106 -6.45 10.01 0.97
C ALA A 106 -6.49 11.01 2.14
N GLN A 107 -5.84 10.68 3.27
CA GLN A 107 -5.65 11.59 4.39
C GLN A 107 -4.61 12.67 4.08
N ALA A 108 -3.48 12.29 3.50
CA ALA A 108 -2.38 13.19 3.20
C ALA A 108 -2.65 14.09 1.99
N ALA A 109 -3.49 13.65 1.04
CA ALA A 109 -3.97 14.43 -0.10
C ALA A 109 -5.51 14.40 -0.19
N PRO A 110 -6.21 15.29 0.54
CA PRO A 110 -7.68 15.29 0.60
C PRO A 110 -8.42 15.49 -0.73
N ALA A 111 -7.77 16.09 -1.73
CA ALA A 111 -8.34 16.31 -3.05
C ALA A 111 -8.01 15.20 -4.07
N ALA A 112 -7.13 14.26 -3.71
CA ALA A 112 -6.68 13.22 -4.62
C ALA A 112 -7.80 12.20 -4.90
N LYS A 113 -7.88 11.76 -6.16
CA LYS A 113 -8.48 10.49 -6.52
C LYS A 113 -7.47 9.38 -6.30
N VAL A 114 -7.85 8.33 -5.59
CA VAL A 114 -6.99 7.19 -5.31
C VAL A 114 -7.60 5.96 -5.96
N PHE A 115 -6.86 5.34 -6.87
CA PHE A 115 -7.16 4.03 -7.42
C PHE A 115 -6.28 3.01 -6.71
N SER A 116 -6.86 1.90 -6.26
CA SER A 116 -6.11 0.83 -5.61
C SER A 116 -6.44 -0.50 -6.27
N VAL A 117 -5.41 -1.24 -6.67
CA VAL A 117 -5.55 -2.54 -7.36
C VAL A 117 -5.39 -3.67 -6.35
N GLU A 118 -6.39 -4.56 -6.30
CA GLU A 118 -6.42 -5.70 -5.39
C GLU A 118 -6.68 -7.00 -6.13
N LEU A 119 -5.85 -8.01 -5.89
CA LEU A 119 -6.05 -9.34 -6.48
C LEU A 119 -7.31 -10.03 -5.95
N ALA A 120 -7.58 -9.93 -4.65
CA ALA A 120 -8.63 -10.68 -3.99
C ALA A 120 -9.92 -9.85 -3.81
N GLU A 121 -11.01 -10.26 -4.46
CA GLU A 121 -12.33 -9.61 -4.28
C GLU A 121 -12.75 -9.51 -2.81
N ALA A 122 -12.43 -10.52 -1.99
CA ALA A 122 -12.73 -10.50 -0.56
C ALA A 122 -11.99 -9.37 0.20
N ASN A 123 -10.75 -9.06 -0.18
CA ASN A 123 -10.01 -7.94 0.37
C ASN A 123 -10.55 -6.61 -0.15
N ALA A 124 -10.86 -6.53 -1.45
CA ALA A 124 -11.49 -5.36 -2.05
C ALA A 124 -12.81 -5.02 -1.34
N ALA A 125 -13.64 -6.03 -1.05
CA ALA A 125 -14.87 -5.87 -0.28
C ALA A 125 -14.61 -5.36 1.15
N ASN A 126 -13.59 -5.88 1.84
CA ASN A 126 -13.18 -5.42 3.17
C ASN A 126 -12.71 -3.95 3.16
N ALA A 127 -11.86 -3.60 2.20
CA ALA A 127 -11.35 -2.24 2.02
C ALA A 127 -12.49 -1.25 1.73
N ARG A 128 -13.40 -1.58 0.79
CA ARG A 128 -14.58 -0.75 0.47
C ARG A 128 -15.44 -0.46 1.71
N ARG A 129 -15.65 -1.44 2.59
CA ARG A 129 -16.39 -1.25 3.86
C ARG A 129 -15.67 -0.26 4.78
N ILE A 130 -14.36 -0.40 4.93
CA ILE A 130 -13.54 0.52 5.76
C ILE A 130 -13.55 1.94 5.17
N TRP A 131 -13.39 2.08 3.86
CA TRP A 131 -13.38 3.39 3.18
C TRP A 131 -14.73 4.10 3.22
N ALA A 132 -15.82 3.36 3.06
CA ALA A 132 -17.17 3.91 3.26
C ALA A 132 -17.34 4.45 4.67
N HIS A 133 -16.90 3.70 5.69
CA HIS A 133 -16.93 4.14 7.08
C HIS A 133 -16.03 5.35 7.36
N ALA A 134 -14.86 5.39 6.72
CA ALA A 134 -13.93 6.52 6.82
C ALA A 134 -14.41 7.78 6.07
N GLY A 135 -15.45 7.66 5.23
CA GLY A 135 -16.03 8.78 4.49
C GLY A 135 -15.20 9.20 3.26
N VAL A 136 -14.56 8.23 2.58
CA VAL A 136 -13.71 8.50 1.39
C VAL A 136 -14.12 7.73 0.13
N ALA A 137 -15.26 7.04 0.19
CA ALA A 137 -15.75 6.19 -0.91
C ALA A 137 -16.08 6.97 -2.21
N ASP A 138 -16.18 8.30 -2.15
CA ASP A 138 -16.37 9.18 -3.29
C ASP A 138 -15.09 9.39 -4.12
N ARG A 139 -13.92 9.12 -3.54
CA ARG A 139 -12.61 9.41 -4.16
C ARG A 139 -11.59 8.29 -4.07
N VAL A 140 -11.88 7.22 -3.32
CA VAL A 140 -11.04 6.02 -3.26
C VAL A 140 -11.79 4.86 -3.93
N THR A 141 -11.21 4.34 -5.01
CA THR A 141 -11.79 3.28 -5.84
C THR A 141 -10.89 2.05 -5.81
N CYS A 142 -11.46 0.86 -5.57
CA CYS A 142 -10.74 -0.40 -5.68
C CYS A 142 -11.10 -1.10 -7.00
N VAL A 143 -10.08 -1.39 -7.81
CA VAL A 143 -10.14 -2.17 -9.04
C VAL A 143 -9.65 -3.59 -8.72
N VAL A 144 -10.47 -4.59 -8.99
CA VAL A 144 -10.12 -5.98 -8.67
C VAL A 144 -9.36 -6.59 -9.85
N GLY A 145 -8.11 -6.99 -9.61
CA GLY A 145 -7.21 -7.49 -10.66
C GLY A 145 -5.74 -7.43 -10.26
N THR A 146 -4.87 -7.55 -11.26
CA THR A 146 -3.41 -7.41 -11.12
C THR A 146 -2.83 -6.89 -12.42
N ILE A 147 -1.75 -6.12 -12.36
CA ILE A 147 -1.11 -5.53 -13.55
C ILE A 147 -0.54 -6.64 -14.46
N GLY A 148 -0.10 -7.76 -13.89
CA GLY A 148 0.41 -8.94 -14.62
C GLY A 148 -0.64 -9.77 -15.36
N ASP A 149 -1.90 -9.33 -15.47
CA ASP A 149 -3.02 -10.11 -16.02
C ASP A 149 -3.19 -10.05 -17.56
N GLY A 150 -2.11 -9.72 -18.27
CA GLY A 150 -2.10 -9.51 -19.72
C GLY A 150 -2.61 -8.14 -20.15
N GLY A 151 -2.72 -7.19 -19.22
CA GLY A 151 -3.11 -5.81 -19.51
C GLY A 151 -4.59 -5.51 -19.29
N ARG A 152 -5.41 -6.50 -18.89
CA ARG A 152 -6.85 -6.31 -18.66
C ARG A 152 -7.12 -5.30 -17.54
N THR A 153 -6.39 -5.40 -16.44
CA THR A 153 -6.51 -4.43 -15.33
C THR A 153 -6.04 -3.03 -15.77
N LEU A 154 -4.98 -2.94 -16.59
CA LEU A 154 -4.51 -1.67 -17.14
C LEU A 154 -5.53 -1.06 -18.10
N ASP A 155 -6.19 -1.87 -18.93
CA ASP A 155 -7.24 -1.42 -19.85
C ASP A 155 -8.47 -0.93 -19.08
N SER A 156 -8.91 -1.65 -18.03
CA SER A 156 -10.00 -1.18 -17.15
C SER A 156 -9.66 0.17 -16.49
N LEU A 157 -8.43 0.32 -15.98
CA LEU A 157 -7.95 1.59 -15.44
C LEU A 157 -7.95 2.72 -16.48
N ALA A 158 -7.56 2.46 -17.74
CA ALA A 158 -7.61 3.45 -18.81
C ALA A 158 -9.05 3.79 -19.21
N ASP A 159 -9.82 2.78 -19.58
CA ASP A 159 -11.09 2.93 -20.30
C ASP A 159 -12.25 3.28 -19.36
N GLU A 160 -12.27 2.72 -18.16
CA GLU A 160 -13.36 2.93 -17.18
C GLU A 160 -13.04 4.04 -16.18
N HIS A 161 -11.76 4.25 -15.88
CA HIS A 161 -11.32 5.19 -14.84
C HIS A 161 -10.54 6.40 -15.37
N GLY A 162 -10.26 6.43 -16.68
CA GLY A 162 -9.68 7.59 -17.36
C GLY A 162 -8.18 7.78 -17.08
N LEU A 163 -7.44 6.70 -16.76
CA LEU A 163 -5.99 6.78 -16.66
C LEU A 163 -5.37 6.88 -18.06
N GLU A 164 -5.03 8.09 -18.44
CA GLU A 164 -4.38 8.43 -19.72
C GLU A 164 -2.91 8.83 -19.53
N THR A 165 -2.23 9.17 -20.63
CA THR A 165 -0.82 9.60 -20.61
C THR A 165 -0.62 10.79 -19.65
N GLY A 166 0.33 10.66 -18.73
CA GLY A 166 0.63 11.67 -17.71
C GLY A 166 -0.41 11.81 -16.60
N ALA A 167 -1.38 10.91 -16.49
CA ALA A 167 -2.43 10.99 -15.48
C ALA A 167 -1.94 10.75 -14.04
N LEU A 168 -0.87 9.97 -13.85
CA LEU A 168 -0.42 9.56 -12.52
C LEU A 168 0.63 10.50 -11.95
N ASP A 169 0.31 11.05 -10.79
CA ASP A 169 1.20 11.92 -10.00
C ASP A 169 1.93 11.15 -8.89
N PHE A 170 1.33 10.04 -8.46
CA PHE A 170 1.82 9.24 -7.36
C PHE A 170 1.51 7.75 -7.57
N VAL A 171 2.49 6.89 -7.29
CA VAL A 171 2.29 5.43 -7.27
C VAL A 171 2.82 4.85 -5.97
N PHE A 172 2.03 4.00 -5.31
CA PHE A 172 2.44 3.23 -4.16
C PHE A 172 2.48 1.74 -4.50
N LEU A 173 3.66 1.12 -4.38
CA LEU A 173 3.86 -0.31 -4.58
C LEU A 173 3.89 -1.00 -3.21
N ASP A 174 2.85 -1.78 -2.91
CA ASP A 174 2.74 -2.59 -1.70
C ASP A 174 2.12 -3.99 -1.94
N HIS A 175 2.33 -4.55 -3.13
CA HIS A 175 1.88 -5.91 -3.51
C HIS A 175 3.05 -6.91 -3.51
N ASP A 176 2.95 -7.97 -4.30
CA ASP A 176 4.03 -8.94 -4.54
C ASP A 176 5.33 -8.27 -5.01
N LYS A 177 6.38 -8.35 -4.18
CA LYS A 177 7.64 -7.64 -4.39
C LYS A 177 8.40 -8.13 -5.64
N ASP A 178 8.13 -9.35 -6.10
CA ASP A 178 8.73 -9.88 -7.34
C ASP A 178 8.17 -9.22 -8.59
N ALA A 179 6.94 -8.69 -8.54
CA ALA A 179 6.25 -8.04 -9.65
C ALA A 179 6.55 -6.53 -9.77
N TYR A 180 7.13 -5.89 -8.74
CA TYR A 180 7.29 -4.43 -8.66
C TYR A 180 7.91 -3.80 -9.90
N LEU A 181 8.99 -4.40 -10.41
CA LEU A 181 9.69 -3.85 -11.56
C LEU A 181 8.88 -4.00 -12.85
N ASP A 182 8.26 -5.16 -13.05
CA ASP A 182 7.53 -5.47 -14.28
C ASP A 182 6.22 -4.67 -14.34
N ASP A 183 5.56 -4.51 -13.19
CA ASP A 183 4.35 -3.69 -13.05
C ASP A 183 4.66 -2.20 -13.24
N LEU A 184 5.74 -1.69 -12.62
CA LEU A 184 6.19 -0.31 -12.84
C LEU A 184 6.50 -0.07 -14.33
N LYS A 185 7.22 -0.99 -14.99
CA LYS A 185 7.52 -0.87 -16.43
C LYS A 185 6.26 -0.89 -17.27
N SER A 186 5.25 -1.66 -16.89
CA SER A 186 3.97 -1.69 -17.60
C SER A 186 3.22 -0.36 -17.48
N ILE A 187 3.22 0.25 -16.28
CA ILE A 187 2.69 1.60 -16.05
C ILE A 187 3.46 2.65 -16.87
N MET A 188 4.80 2.57 -16.89
CA MET A 188 5.64 3.47 -17.70
C MET A 188 5.39 3.30 -19.19
N ALA A 189 5.21 2.07 -19.68
CA ALA A 189 4.94 1.79 -21.08
C ALA A 189 3.59 2.36 -21.57
N ARG A 190 2.62 2.53 -20.65
CA ARG A 190 1.37 3.26 -20.91
C ARG A 190 1.57 4.79 -20.94
N GLY A 191 2.75 5.28 -20.56
CA GLY A 191 3.06 6.70 -20.45
C GLY A 191 2.28 7.40 -19.35
N TRP A 192 1.76 6.67 -18.36
CA TRP A 192 0.88 7.26 -17.34
C TRP A 192 1.61 8.14 -16.33
N LEU A 193 2.89 7.89 -16.07
CA LEU A 193 3.67 8.71 -15.15
C LEU A 193 4.02 10.04 -15.80
N ARG A 194 3.67 11.15 -15.16
CA ARG A 194 4.16 12.47 -15.56
C ARG A 194 5.57 12.74 -15.01
N PRO A 195 6.37 13.62 -15.63
CA PRO A 195 7.57 14.15 -15.00
C PRO A 195 7.24 14.77 -13.63
N GLY A 196 8.05 14.46 -12.62
CA GLY A 196 7.84 14.83 -11.22
C GLY A 196 6.89 13.89 -10.45
N ALA A 197 6.33 12.84 -11.08
CA ALA A 197 5.56 11.83 -10.36
C ALA A 197 6.43 11.10 -9.34
N ILE A 198 5.88 10.77 -8.17
CA ILE A 198 6.61 10.06 -7.12
C ILE A 198 6.12 8.63 -7.01
N VAL A 199 7.05 7.68 -7.08
CA VAL A 199 6.81 6.27 -6.80
C VAL A 199 7.38 5.92 -5.44
N VAL A 200 6.56 5.39 -4.55
CA VAL A 200 6.98 4.85 -3.25
C VAL A 200 6.84 3.33 -3.27
N ALA A 201 7.91 2.62 -2.93
CA ALA A 201 7.92 1.16 -2.87
C ALA A 201 8.25 0.70 -1.45
N ASP A 202 7.36 -0.10 -0.88
CA ASP A 202 7.51 -0.63 0.48
C ASP A 202 8.22 -2.00 0.51
N ASN A 203 8.89 -2.31 1.61
CA ASN A 203 9.62 -3.55 1.88
C ASN A 203 10.68 -3.97 0.85
N VAL A 204 11.39 -3.00 0.29
CA VAL A 204 12.44 -3.27 -0.72
C VAL A 204 13.68 -3.98 -0.15
N ARG A 205 13.79 -4.13 1.19
CA ARG A 205 14.87 -4.88 1.86
C ARG A 205 14.45 -6.25 2.37
N VAL A 206 13.32 -6.38 3.06
CA VAL A 206 12.80 -7.66 3.57
C VAL A 206 11.27 -7.66 3.45
N PRO A 207 10.64 -8.56 2.66
CA PRO A 207 11.21 -9.72 1.94
C PRO A 207 12.15 -9.35 0.78
N GLY A 208 12.13 -8.10 0.31
CA GLY A 208 13.09 -7.53 -0.62
C GLY A 208 12.63 -7.53 -2.07
N ALA A 209 12.95 -6.45 -2.80
CA ALA A 209 12.66 -6.29 -4.23
C ALA A 209 13.98 -6.04 -5.00
N PRO A 210 14.88 -7.04 -5.11
CA PRO A 210 16.25 -6.82 -5.59
C PRO A 210 16.29 -6.34 -7.04
N LYS A 211 15.43 -6.85 -7.92
CA LYS A 211 15.32 -6.41 -9.32
C LYS A 211 14.91 -4.94 -9.41
N TYR A 212 13.89 -4.55 -8.65
CA TYR A 212 13.40 -3.18 -8.59
C TYR A 212 14.48 -2.22 -8.07
N ARG A 213 15.13 -2.58 -6.96
CA ARG A 213 16.19 -1.75 -6.35
C ARG A 213 17.40 -1.62 -7.26
N GLU A 214 17.79 -2.69 -7.94
CA GLU A 214 18.87 -2.65 -8.94
C GLU A 214 18.53 -1.70 -10.08
N TYR A 215 17.32 -1.79 -10.63
CA TYR A 215 16.86 -0.91 -11.69
C TYR A 215 16.87 0.57 -11.25
N MET A 216 16.32 0.89 -10.07
CA MET A 216 16.34 2.26 -9.54
C MET A 216 17.75 2.81 -9.37
N ARG A 217 18.71 1.96 -8.97
CA ARG A 217 20.12 2.36 -8.89
C ARG A 217 20.73 2.62 -10.27
N GLN A 218 20.42 1.79 -11.26
CA GLN A 218 20.94 1.92 -12.63
C GLN A 218 20.39 3.15 -13.36
N GLU A 219 19.16 3.53 -13.06
CA GLU A 219 18.46 4.66 -13.68
C GLU A 219 18.53 5.97 -12.88
N GLN A 220 19.29 5.97 -11.78
CA GLN A 220 19.55 7.16 -10.97
C GLN A 220 20.16 8.29 -11.81
N GLY A 221 19.54 9.46 -11.78
CA GLY A 221 19.94 10.64 -12.55
C GLY A 221 19.64 10.56 -14.05
N LYS A 222 18.99 9.48 -14.52
CA LYS A 222 18.54 9.30 -15.91
C LYS A 222 17.03 9.44 -16.00
N GLN A 223 16.30 8.40 -15.58
CA GLN A 223 14.84 8.37 -15.55
C GLN A 223 14.28 8.62 -14.15
N TRP A 224 15.12 8.44 -13.12
CA TRP A 224 14.70 8.46 -11.73
C TRP A 224 15.66 9.26 -10.85
N ASN A 225 15.12 9.95 -9.85
CA ASN A 225 15.87 10.40 -8.69
C ASN A 225 15.34 9.69 -7.44
N THR A 226 16.12 8.76 -6.89
CA THR A 226 15.70 7.85 -5.81
C THR A 226 16.39 8.16 -4.49
N VAL A 227 15.59 8.19 -3.42
CA VAL A 227 16.04 8.29 -2.03
C VAL A 227 15.65 7.01 -1.29
N GLU A 228 16.60 6.46 -0.51
CA GLU A 228 16.34 5.33 0.38
C GLU A 228 16.01 5.83 1.79
N HIS A 229 14.86 5.46 2.32
CA HIS A 229 14.47 5.74 3.70
C HIS A 229 14.65 4.48 4.55
N LYS A 230 15.39 4.61 5.65
CA LYS A 230 15.57 3.53 6.64
C LYS A 230 14.38 3.48 7.59
N ALA A 231 13.78 2.32 7.72
CA ALA A 231 12.66 2.07 8.63
C ALA A 231 12.79 0.69 9.28
N HIS A 232 11.73 0.23 9.93
CA HIS A 232 11.59 -1.11 10.45
C HIS A 232 10.41 -1.83 9.78
N LEU A 233 10.45 -3.17 9.83
CA LEU A 233 9.30 -3.99 9.45
C LEU A 233 8.07 -3.65 10.30
N GLU A 234 6.88 -3.93 9.76
CA GLU A 234 5.61 -3.45 10.30
C GLU A 234 5.40 -3.94 11.74
N TYR A 235 4.99 -3.00 12.60
CA TYR A 235 4.63 -3.24 13.99
C TYR A 235 5.75 -3.83 14.86
N GLN A 236 7.02 -3.66 14.46
CA GLN A 236 8.20 -4.05 15.23
C GLN A 236 9.37 -3.07 15.09
N SER A 237 10.33 -3.13 16.00
CA SER A 237 11.50 -2.24 16.01
C SER A 237 12.85 -2.97 15.92
N LEU A 238 12.84 -4.25 15.54
CA LEU A 238 14.05 -5.11 15.58
C LEU A 238 14.61 -5.42 14.20
N LEU A 239 13.75 -5.59 13.21
CA LEU A 239 14.16 -5.88 11.83
C LEU A 239 14.10 -4.60 11.01
N SER A 240 15.24 -4.17 10.50
CA SER A 240 15.34 -3.01 9.62
C SER A 240 14.76 -3.32 8.25
N ASP A 241 14.01 -2.37 7.70
CA ASP A 241 13.47 -2.39 6.36
C ASP A 241 13.87 -1.12 5.60
N LEU A 242 13.53 -1.06 4.32
CA LEU A 242 13.75 0.11 3.48
C LEU A 242 12.46 0.47 2.74
N VAL A 243 12.23 1.76 2.61
CA VAL A 243 11.25 2.33 1.68
C VAL A 243 12.02 3.11 0.63
N LEU A 244 11.79 2.80 -0.64
CA LEU A 244 12.34 3.59 -1.75
C LEU A 244 11.31 4.64 -2.16
N GLU A 245 11.79 5.86 -2.35
CA GLU A 245 11.02 6.96 -2.89
C GLU A 245 11.73 7.47 -4.14
N SER A 246 11.07 7.40 -5.29
CA SER A 246 11.66 7.65 -6.61
C SER A 246 10.84 8.70 -7.36
N GLU A 247 11.45 9.84 -7.66
CA GLU A 247 10.88 10.89 -8.52
C GLU A 247 11.18 10.58 -9.99
N HIS A 248 10.15 10.57 -10.84
CA HIS A 248 10.26 10.33 -12.27
C HIS A 248 10.72 11.59 -13.00
N LEU A 249 11.78 11.50 -13.82
CA LEU A 249 12.38 12.67 -14.49
C LEU A 249 11.84 12.94 -15.90
N GLY A 250 11.10 11.99 -16.49
CA GLY A 250 10.63 12.03 -17.89
C GLY A 250 11.54 11.23 -18.82
#